data_AF-A0A955EC17-F1
#
_entry.id   AF-A0A955EC17-F1
#
_cell.length_a   1.000
_cell.length_b   1.000
_cell.length_c   1.000
_cell.angle_alpha   90.00
_cell.angle_beta   90.00
_cell.angle_gamma   90.00
#
_symmetry.space_group_name_H-M   'P 1'
#
loop_
_entity.id
_entity.type
_entity.pdbx_description
1 polymer ?
#
loop_
_entity_poly.entity_id
_entity_poly.type
_entity_poly.pdbx_seq_one_letter_code
_entity_poly.pdbx_strand_id
1 'polypeptide(L)'
;MQNLQKLFDINKGTYGEPIKDRGGMYSKQLNVWVKEDLQELVQSLDAKEQGYIDCLAAIALAVGQIHKKQLEDGQNHVTWPKEFFEQDGVEKFTQAIKSFPQIGDPFAVVSDKFTITPYSRQYAEHLTDFVKAAYKASEYTEDFATPLAPYLKQLVKTFSFNSNKESDLEDMRATDTAWVNTKAEAKYLIFAEPTEVYQDPLRPLLGGNNSVLKIAGEYEAKQGLDFWKNMFEFRLMVKQDSQVSLKEMQDLRDTSKKLFMDQNYKPVPVSLEFRELYFAAGQGAYPAKTAKNYPNFLDIRKDVGYKNTLYTNMLEQALVLEIVPNLEKAFGILNKQPQELMRGRVLAVLAHEENHPFKRMEATTLEELKATVNGLNALIESPTFLEQDIKDAFLVDIGGALEVHIKMRNAKNEGDINKQNALEAYYVADTIFVNYFAQAGVLKTDNTEKITQIDFTNLEAGAKGLMCLLEDVRTGKTTAEQVYKEYKKEDIWEKFNV
;
A
#
# COMPACT_ATOMS: atom_id res chain seq x y z
N MET A 1 15.71 -26.07 3.41
CA MET A 1 14.32 -26.57 3.39
C MET A 1 13.62 -26.46 4.74
N GLN A 2 14.31 -26.25 5.87
CA GLN A 2 13.66 -26.18 7.18
C GLN A 2 12.71 -24.97 7.31
N ASN A 3 13.01 -23.84 6.66
CA ASN A 3 12.20 -22.63 6.79
C ASN A 3 10.96 -22.69 5.89
N LEU A 4 11.11 -23.19 4.67
CA LEU A 4 9.98 -23.49 3.78
C LEU A 4 8.97 -24.43 4.44
N GLN A 5 9.44 -25.47 5.14
CA GLN A 5 8.54 -26.39 5.82
C GLN A 5 7.67 -25.68 6.86
N LYS A 6 8.22 -24.72 7.61
CA LYS A 6 7.44 -23.89 8.55
C LYS A 6 6.35 -23.09 7.81
N LEU A 7 6.65 -22.53 6.63
CA LEU A 7 5.65 -21.82 5.84
C LEU A 7 4.54 -22.76 5.35
N PHE A 8 4.88 -23.96 4.87
CA PHE A 8 3.89 -24.94 4.41
C PHE A 8 2.98 -25.42 5.54
N ASP A 9 3.52 -25.53 6.75
CA ASP A 9 2.77 -25.98 7.92
C ASP A 9 1.79 -24.92 8.46
N ILE A 10 1.86 -23.67 8.00
CA ILE A 10 0.81 -22.65 8.22
C ILE A 10 -0.50 -23.09 7.55
N ASN A 11 -0.45 -23.56 6.30
CA ASN A 11 -1.63 -24.06 5.58
C ASN A 11 -2.25 -25.30 6.23
N LYS A 12 -1.51 -25.99 7.11
CA LYS A 12 -1.97 -27.15 7.88
C LYS A 12 -2.46 -26.79 9.28
N GLY A 13 -2.40 -25.52 9.69
CA GLY A 13 -2.78 -25.08 11.03
C GLY A 13 -1.83 -25.53 12.16
N THR A 14 -0.56 -25.77 11.84
CA THR A 14 0.43 -26.23 12.84
C THR A 14 0.78 -25.14 13.87
N TYR A 15 0.63 -23.87 13.50
CA TYR A 15 0.97 -22.70 14.31
C TYR A 15 -0.28 -21.98 14.86
N GLY A 16 -1.24 -22.79 15.33
CA GLY A 16 -2.58 -22.35 15.70
C GLY A 16 -3.55 -22.32 14.51
N GLU A 17 -4.81 -21.98 14.79
CA GLU A 17 -5.84 -21.83 13.77
C GLU A 17 -5.46 -20.71 12.79
N PRO A 18 -5.20 -21.04 11.52
CA PRO A 18 -4.83 -20.04 10.53
C PRO A 18 -6.07 -19.24 10.13
N ILE A 19 -5.88 -17.96 9.82
CA ILE A 19 -6.96 -17.12 9.28
C ILE A 19 -6.89 -17.17 7.76
N LYS A 20 -7.98 -17.56 7.11
CA LYS A 20 -8.10 -17.48 5.65
C LYS A 20 -8.20 -16.02 5.21
N ASP A 21 -7.33 -15.61 4.29
CA ASP A 21 -7.33 -14.27 3.68
C ASP A 21 -6.86 -14.36 2.23
N ARG A 22 -7.66 -13.84 1.30
CA ARG A 22 -7.37 -13.66 -0.14
C ARG A 22 -6.46 -14.74 -0.76
N GLY A 23 -6.96 -15.97 -0.88
CA GLY A 23 -6.23 -17.09 -1.54
C GLY A 23 -5.02 -17.62 -0.75
N GLY A 24 -4.94 -17.32 0.55
CA GLY A 24 -3.89 -17.76 1.44
C GLY A 24 -4.34 -17.91 2.89
N MET A 25 -3.37 -18.26 3.73
CA MET A 25 -3.53 -18.50 5.16
C MET A 25 -2.54 -17.65 5.94
N TYR A 26 -3.04 -16.94 6.94
CA TYR A 26 -2.26 -16.14 7.87
C TYR A 26 -2.10 -16.82 9.23
N SER A 27 -0.86 -16.94 9.72
CA SER A 27 -0.55 -17.36 11.08
C SER A 27 -0.31 -16.16 11.98
N LYS A 28 -1.15 -15.98 13.01
CA LYS A 28 -0.92 -14.98 14.08
C LYS A 28 0.37 -15.24 14.86
N GLN A 29 0.70 -16.52 15.09
CA GLN A 29 1.87 -16.90 15.88
C GLN A 29 3.17 -16.49 15.18
N LEU A 30 3.25 -16.75 13.87
CA LEU A 30 4.43 -16.40 13.08
C LEU A 30 4.37 -14.96 12.54
N ASN A 31 3.17 -14.37 12.46
CA ASN A 31 2.87 -13.11 11.78
C ASN A 31 3.32 -13.16 10.30
N VAL A 32 2.88 -14.24 9.63
CA VAL A 32 3.19 -14.55 8.23
C VAL A 32 1.93 -15.04 7.52
N TRP A 33 1.69 -14.52 6.32
CA TRP A 33 0.68 -14.99 5.37
C TRP A 33 1.35 -15.78 4.25
N VAL A 34 0.75 -16.89 3.85
CA VAL A 34 1.24 -17.82 2.85
C VAL A 34 0.15 -18.17 1.85
N LYS A 35 0.48 -18.17 0.55
CA LYS A 35 -0.44 -18.61 -0.51
C LYS A 35 -0.84 -20.08 -0.32
N GLU A 36 -2.10 -20.43 -0.60
CA GLU A 36 -2.65 -21.79 -0.37
C GLU A 36 -1.86 -22.90 -1.07
N ASP A 37 -1.41 -22.67 -2.31
CA ASP A 37 -0.68 -23.63 -3.15
C ASP A 37 0.85 -23.44 -3.14
N LEU A 38 1.39 -22.64 -2.21
CA LEU A 38 2.83 -22.31 -2.16
C LEU A 38 3.72 -23.57 -2.18
N GLN A 39 3.30 -24.62 -1.47
CA GLN A 39 4.08 -25.86 -1.39
C GLN A 39 4.24 -26.51 -2.76
N GLU A 40 3.16 -26.64 -3.53
CA GLU A 40 3.17 -27.25 -4.86
C GLU A 40 4.02 -26.42 -5.83
N LEU A 41 3.85 -25.09 -5.78
CA LEU A 41 4.63 -24.15 -6.59
C LEU A 41 6.13 -24.30 -6.33
N VAL A 42 6.55 -24.26 -5.06
CA VAL A 42 7.97 -24.34 -4.71
C VAL A 42 8.55 -25.73 -5.00
N GLN A 43 7.79 -26.80 -4.79
CA GLN A 43 8.25 -28.17 -5.09
C GLN A 43 8.45 -28.44 -6.58
N SER A 44 7.81 -27.65 -7.46
CA SER A 44 8.01 -27.73 -8.91
C SER A 44 9.32 -27.09 -9.40
N LEU A 45 9.98 -26.28 -8.56
CA LEU A 45 11.21 -25.56 -8.90
C LEU A 45 12.44 -26.47 -8.77
N ASP A 46 13.56 -26.06 -9.37
CA ASP A 46 14.82 -26.78 -9.18
C ASP A 46 15.37 -26.63 -7.75
N ALA A 47 16.28 -27.52 -7.36
CA ALA A 47 16.81 -27.56 -6.00
C ALA A 47 17.57 -26.27 -5.58
N LYS A 48 18.18 -25.56 -6.53
CA LYS A 48 18.90 -24.31 -6.23
C LYS A 48 17.91 -23.20 -5.95
N GLU A 49 16.88 -23.07 -6.77
CA GLU A 49 15.82 -22.08 -6.59
C GLU A 49 15.01 -22.35 -5.31
N GLN A 50 14.70 -23.62 -5.00
CA GLN A 50 14.13 -24.00 -3.70
C GLN A 50 15.02 -23.55 -2.53
N GLY A 51 16.34 -23.76 -2.64
CA GLY A 51 17.31 -23.32 -1.65
C GLY A 51 17.36 -21.79 -1.48
N TYR A 52 17.21 -21.05 -2.57
CA TYR A 52 17.14 -19.58 -2.56
C TYR A 52 15.86 -19.10 -1.86
N ILE A 53 14.69 -19.64 -2.22
CA ILE A 53 13.42 -19.30 -1.57
C ILE A 53 13.45 -19.68 -0.08
N ASP A 54 14.11 -20.78 0.31
CA ASP A 54 14.28 -21.14 1.73
C ASP A 54 15.09 -20.12 2.52
N CYS A 55 16.04 -19.41 1.87
CA CYS A 55 16.72 -18.28 2.49
C CYS A 55 15.75 -17.10 2.66
N LEU A 56 14.94 -16.78 1.63
CA LEU A 56 13.95 -15.71 1.72
C LEU A 56 12.83 -16.00 2.74
N ALA A 57 12.45 -17.27 2.90
CA ALA A 57 11.53 -17.71 3.95
C ALA A 57 12.09 -17.47 5.35
N ALA A 58 13.40 -17.66 5.56
CA ALA A 58 14.05 -17.35 6.83
C ALA A 58 13.98 -15.84 7.15
N ILE A 59 14.21 -14.99 6.13
CA ILE A 59 14.07 -13.54 6.25
C ILE A 59 12.63 -13.17 6.65
N ALA A 60 11.63 -13.73 5.98
CA ALA A 60 10.22 -13.49 6.29
C ALA A 60 9.85 -13.87 7.73
N LEU A 61 10.30 -15.04 8.19
CA LEU A 61 10.07 -15.50 9.57
C LEU A 61 10.70 -14.56 10.59
N ALA A 62 11.91 -14.07 10.35
CA ALA A 62 12.57 -13.09 11.22
C ALA A 62 11.81 -11.76 11.24
N VAL A 63 11.42 -11.24 10.07
CA VAL A 63 10.59 -10.03 9.95
C VAL A 63 9.26 -10.16 10.69
N GLY A 64 8.59 -11.30 10.58
CA GLY A 64 7.35 -11.58 11.31
C GLY A 64 7.52 -11.44 12.83
N GLN A 65 8.62 -11.98 13.39
CA GLN A 65 8.92 -11.86 14.83
C GLN A 65 9.34 -10.44 15.23
N ILE A 66 10.16 -9.77 14.42
CA ILE A 66 10.55 -8.37 14.67
C ILE A 66 9.31 -7.48 14.75
N HIS A 67 8.41 -7.61 13.79
CA HIS A 67 7.19 -6.82 13.77
C HIS A 67 6.28 -7.09 14.99
N LYS A 68 6.12 -8.36 15.40
CA LYS A 68 5.40 -8.68 16.64
C LYS A 68 6.06 -7.99 17.84
N LYS A 69 7.39 -8.00 17.91
CA LYS A 69 8.14 -7.31 18.96
C LYS A 69 7.96 -5.79 18.88
N GLN A 70 7.87 -5.18 17.69
CA GLN A 70 7.55 -3.76 17.53
C GLN A 70 6.16 -3.42 18.09
N LEU A 71 5.16 -4.29 17.87
CA LEU A 71 3.82 -4.10 18.44
C LEU A 71 3.82 -4.22 19.97
N GLU A 72 4.54 -5.20 20.52
CA GLU A 72 4.72 -5.35 21.97
C GLU A 72 5.48 -4.16 22.58
N ASP A 73 6.53 -3.68 21.92
CA ASP A 73 7.30 -2.49 22.32
C ASP A 73 6.42 -1.23 22.29
N GLY A 74 5.54 -1.10 21.30
CA GLY A 74 4.59 -0.01 21.22
C GLY A 74 3.58 -0.03 22.37
N GLN A 75 3.05 -1.20 22.73
CA GLN A 75 2.12 -1.37 23.86
C GLN A 75 2.78 -1.12 25.22
N ASN A 76 4.08 -1.41 25.34
CA ASN A 76 4.84 -1.27 26.58
C ASN A 76 5.58 0.07 26.70
N HIS A 77 5.35 1.03 25.79
CA HIS A 77 6.03 2.33 25.75
C HIS A 77 7.56 2.21 25.65
N VAL A 78 8.05 1.21 24.91
CA VAL A 78 9.46 1.06 24.55
C VAL A 78 9.78 1.82 23.27
N THR A 79 8.85 1.84 22.31
CA THR A 79 9.00 2.57 21.04
C THR A 79 9.09 4.08 21.25
N TRP A 80 8.24 4.60 22.13
CA TRP A 80 8.15 6.01 22.50
C TRP A 80 7.96 6.16 24.02
N PRO A 81 8.50 7.23 24.65
CA PRO A 81 8.32 7.52 26.06
C PRO A 81 6.85 7.54 26.49
N LYS A 82 6.56 7.01 27.68
CA LYS A 82 5.20 6.93 28.22
C LYS A 82 4.54 8.31 28.34
N GLU A 83 5.32 9.33 28.68
CA GLU A 83 4.83 10.70 28.88
C GLU A 83 4.20 11.32 27.63
N PHE A 84 4.53 10.83 26.43
CA PHE A 84 3.93 11.30 25.17
C PHE A 84 2.49 10.79 24.97
N PHE A 85 2.04 9.81 25.76
CA PHE A 85 0.69 9.26 25.74
C PHE A 85 -0.24 9.92 26.78
N GLU A 86 0.26 10.89 27.56
CA GLU A 86 -0.51 11.60 28.58
C GLU A 86 -1.31 12.77 27.99
N GLN A 87 -2.17 13.41 28.79
CA GLN A 87 -3.08 14.48 28.31
C GLN A 87 -2.34 15.68 27.70
N ASP A 88 -1.14 15.98 28.20
CA ASP A 88 -0.22 17.02 27.73
C ASP A 88 0.85 16.47 26.75
N GLY A 89 0.64 15.27 26.21
CA GLY A 89 1.58 14.56 25.36
C GLY A 89 2.01 15.34 24.11
N VAL A 90 1.12 16.15 23.52
CA VAL A 90 1.46 17.04 22.39
C VAL A 90 2.54 18.06 22.76
N GLU A 91 2.42 18.69 23.93
CA GLU A 91 3.36 19.71 24.41
C GLU A 91 4.70 19.05 24.74
N LYS A 92 4.68 17.96 25.51
CA LYS A 92 5.86 17.16 25.87
C LYS A 92 6.61 16.67 24.64
N PHE A 93 5.92 16.06 23.69
CA PHE A 93 6.51 15.61 22.42
C PHE A 93 7.13 16.77 21.65
N THR A 94 6.39 17.87 21.49
CA THR A 94 6.86 19.05 20.74
C THR A 94 8.09 19.70 21.39
N GLN A 95 8.16 19.74 22.71
CA GLN A 95 9.31 20.26 23.45
C GLN A 95 10.52 19.31 23.34
N ALA A 96 10.28 18.00 23.53
CA ALA A 96 11.31 16.98 23.45
C ALA A 96 11.94 16.93 22.06
N ILE A 97 11.14 16.91 20.99
CA ILE A 97 11.66 16.80 19.62
C ILE A 97 12.45 18.05 19.18
N LYS A 98 12.09 19.23 19.69
CA LYS A 98 12.87 20.46 19.46
C LYS A 98 14.20 20.46 20.21
N SER A 99 14.21 19.90 21.42
CA SER A 99 15.40 19.86 22.29
C SER A 99 16.36 18.72 21.91
N PHE A 100 15.80 17.62 21.40
CA PHE A 100 16.51 16.40 21.03
C PHE A 100 16.07 15.93 19.64
N PRO A 101 16.49 16.59 18.55
CA PRO A 101 16.00 16.27 17.20
C PRO A 101 16.21 14.82 16.76
N GLN A 102 17.17 14.11 17.34
CA GLN A 102 17.44 12.70 17.08
C GLN A 102 16.30 11.75 17.47
N ILE A 103 15.35 12.17 18.34
CA ILE A 103 14.17 11.32 18.65
C ILE A 103 13.28 11.09 17.42
N GLY A 104 13.41 11.95 16.41
CA GLY A 104 12.69 11.84 15.15
C GLY A 104 13.31 10.91 14.12
N ASP A 105 14.29 10.07 14.48
CA ASP A 105 14.76 8.99 13.61
C ASP A 105 13.66 7.91 13.44
N PRO A 106 13.14 7.68 12.22
CA PRO A 106 12.03 6.74 11.99
C PRO A 106 12.43 5.26 12.16
N PHE A 107 13.73 4.97 12.29
CA PHE A 107 14.29 3.61 12.40
C PHE A 107 14.92 3.35 13.77
N ALA A 108 14.37 3.94 14.82
CA ALA A 108 14.88 3.80 16.18
C ALA A 108 13.76 3.79 17.22
N VAL A 109 14.05 3.22 18.39
CA VAL A 109 13.23 3.37 19.59
C VAL A 109 13.77 4.50 20.48
N VAL A 110 12.88 5.13 21.24
CA VAL A 110 13.20 6.28 22.10
C VAL A 110 12.85 5.95 23.54
N SER A 111 13.85 5.95 24.43
CA SER A 111 13.64 5.72 25.87
C SER A 111 13.10 6.95 26.60
N ASP A 112 12.63 6.79 27.83
CA ASP A 112 12.17 7.88 28.72
C ASP A 112 13.25 8.95 29.00
N LYS A 113 14.52 8.67 28.73
CA LYS A 113 15.63 9.63 28.84
C LYS A 113 16.05 10.20 27.48
N PHE A 114 15.18 10.07 26.47
CA PHE A 114 15.43 10.43 25.07
C PHE A 114 16.70 9.79 24.48
N THR A 115 17.07 8.62 24.98
CA THR A 115 18.17 7.84 24.38
C THR A 115 17.66 7.12 23.16
N ILE A 116 18.36 7.27 22.04
CA ILE A 116 18.00 6.66 20.75
C ILE A 116 18.71 5.33 20.62
N THR A 117 17.95 4.28 20.33
CA THR A 117 18.51 2.97 19.99
C THR A 117 18.02 2.58 18.60
N PRO A 118 18.91 2.54 17.58
CA PRO A 118 18.50 2.15 16.23
C PRO A 118 18.00 0.71 16.18
N TYR A 119 17.12 0.41 15.23
CA TYR A 119 16.48 -0.90 15.08
C TYR A 119 17.48 -2.05 14.90
N SER A 120 18.58 -1.83 14.19
CA SER A 120 19.68 -2.79 14.03
C SER A 120 20.28 -3.24 15.38
N ARG A 121 20.17 -2.40 16.42
CA ARG A 121 20.57 -2.74 17.79
C ARG A 121 19.40 -3.25 18.63
N GLN A 122 18.25 -2.59 18.56
CA GLN A 122 17.05 -2.96 19.35
C GLN A 122 16.57 -4.38 19.02
N TYR A 123 16.60 -4.76 17.74
CA TYR A 123 16.08 -6.04 17.24
C TYR A 123 17.19 -7.01 16.82
N ALA A 124 18.41 -6.84 17.33
CA ALA A 124 19.60 -7.59 16.93
C ALA A 124 19.46 -9.12 17.03
N GLU A 125 18.72 -9.61 18.04
CA GLU A 125 18.47 -11.04 18.23
C GLU A 125 17.81 -11.65 16.98
N HIS A 126 16.71 -11.06 16.53
CA HIS A 126 15.99 -11.54 15.34
C HIS A 126 16.72 -11.18 14.04
N LEU A 127 17.42 -10.05 14.00
CA LEU A 127 18.18 -9.63 12.82
C LEU A 127 19.42 -10.52 12.56
N THR A 128 19.89 -11.29 13.54
CA THR A 128 20.99 -12.24 13.34
C THR A 128 20.64 -13.30 12.30
N ASP A 129 19.45 -13.92 12.43
CA ASP A 129 18.97 -14.92 11.46
C ASP A 129 18.64 -14.29 10.11
N PHE A 130 18.06 -13.08 10.13
CA PHE A 130 17.82 -12.27 8.94
C PHE A 130 19.12 -12.07 8.14
N VAL A 131 20.16 -11.54 8.79
CA VAL A 131 21.44 -11.17 8.13
C VAL A 131 22.12 -12.41 7.57
N LYS A 132 22.12 -13.51 8.32
CA LYS A 132 22.67 -14.78 7.84
C LYS A 132 21.96 -15.29 6.59
N ALA A 133 20.63 -15.21 6.56
CA ALA A 133 19.83 -15.65 5.42
C ALA A 133 19.99 -14.72 4.20
N ALA A 134 19.97 -13.40 4.42
CA ALA A 134 20.19 -12.41 3.37
C ALA A 134 21.59 -12.52 2.75
N TYR A 135 22.63 -12.72 3.58
CA TYR A 135 23.98 -12.97 3.11
C TYR A 135 24.01 -14.21 2.22
N LYS A 136 23.49 -15.35 2.72
CA LYS A 136 23.45 -16.60 1.94
C LYS A 136 22.68 -16.44 0.62
N ALA A 137 21.54 -15.76 0.64
CA ALA A 137 20.76 -15.50 -0.57
C ALA A 137 21.54 -14.64 -1.58
N SER A 138 22.32 -13.66 -1.10
CA SER A 138 23.10 -12.76 -1.96
C SER A 138 24.30 -13.41 -2.65
N GLU A 139 24.68 -14.61 -2.23
CA GLU A 139 25.79 -15.39 -2.81
C GLU A 139 25.34 -16.34 -3.93
N TYR A 140 24.03 -16.44 -4.19
CA TYR A 140 23.52 -17.18 -5.35
C TYR A 140 23.91 -16.43 -6.64
N THR A 141 24.41 -17.18 -7.63
CA THR A 141 24.91 -16.62 -8.91
C THR A 141 23.98 -16.93 -10.09
N GLU A 142 22.86 -17.59 -9.83
CA GLU A 142 21.85 -17.92 -10.82
C GLU A 142 21.09 -16.66 -11.29
N ASP A 143 20.58 -16.70 -12.52
CA ASP A 143 19.89 -15.55 -13.15
C ASP A 143 18.65 -15.09 -12.36
N PHE A 144 17.97 -16.01 -11.66
CA PHE A 144 16.80 -15.67 -10.82
C PHE A 144 17.17 -14.87 -9.56
N ALA A 145 18.41 -14.99 -9.07
CA ALA A 145 18.88 -14.39 -7.82
C ALA A 145 19.74 -13.14 -8.04
N THR A 146 20.57 -13.15 -9.08
CA THR A 146 21.55 -12.11 -9.38
C THR A 146 20.98 -10.67 -9.36
N PRO A 147 19.76 -10.40 -9.89
CA PRO A 147 19.19 -9.05 -9.85
C PRO A 147 18.93 -8.50 -8.44
N LEU A 148 18.67 -9.36 -7.45
CA LEU A 148 18.39 -8.96 -6.06
C LEU A 148 19.64 -8.90 -5.18
N ALA A 149 20.77 -9.46 -5.62
CA ALA A 149 21.98 -9.54 -4.82
C ALA A 149 22.49 -8.18 -4.29
N PRO A 150 22.48 -7.06 -5.06
CA PRO A 150 22.88 -5.75 -4.54
C PRO A 150 22.00 -5.27 -3.38
N TYR A 151 20.68 -5.45 -3.50
CA TYR A 151 19.72 -5.11 -2.46
C TYR A 151 19.92 -5.96 -1.20
N LEU A 152 20.07 -7.29 -1.34
CA LEU A 152 20.33 -8.20 -0.23
C LEU A 152 21.65 -7.88 0.50
N LYS A 153 22.71 -7.50 -0.23
CA LYS A 153 23.99 -7.08 0.38
C LYS A 153 23.84 -5.79 1.17
N GLN A 154 23.02 -4.85 0.68
CA GLN A 154 22.74 -3.63 1.40
C GLN A 154 21.91 -3.89 2.66
N LEU A 155 20.91 -4.78 2.62
CA LEU A 155 20.20 -5.25 3.82
C LEU A 155 21.16 -5.87 4.86
N VAL A 156 22.10 -6.71 4.41
CA VAL A 156 23.15 -7.29 5.28
C VAL A 156 23.96 -6.18 5.95
N LYS A 157 24.41 -5.17 5.20
CA LYS A 157 25.15 -4.04 5.75
C LYS A 157 24.31 -3.27 6.78
N THR A 158 23.07 -2.94 6.43
CA THR A 158 22.17 -2.13 7.26
C THR A 158 21.87 -2.80 8.60
N PHE A 159 21.57 -4.11 8.59
CA PHE A 159 21.12 -4.83 9.77
C PHE A 159 22.20 -5.64 10.49
N SER A 160 23.44 -5.65 9.99
CA SER A 160 24.56 -6.24 10.74
C SER A 160 24.77 -5.50 12.06
N PHE A 161 24.87 -6.26 13.15
CA PHE A 161 25.02 -5.67 14.48
C PHE A 161 26.32 -4.86 14.59
N ASN A 162 26.18 -3.61 15.04
CA ASN A 162 27.28 -2.73 15.37
C ASN A 162 26.92 -1.96 16.66
N SER A 163 27.68 -2.19 17.73
CA SER A 163 27.43 -1.59 19.04
C SER A 163 27.53 -0.06 19.05
N ASN A 164 28.27 0.50 18.11
CA ASN A 164 28.54 1.94 17.99
C ASN A 164 27.66 2.62 16.94
N LYS A 165 26.68 1.91 16.36
CA LYS A 165 25.77 2.50 15.39
C LYS A 165 24.80 3.44 16.09
N GLU A 166 24.74 4.68 15.60
CA GLU A 166 23.91 5.75 16.16
C GLU A 166 22.54 5.85 15.48
N SER A 167 22.46 5.55 14.18
CA SER A 167 21.25 5.63 13.36
C SER A 167 21.29 4.63 12.21
N ASP A 168 20.12 4.13 11.81
CA ASP A 168 19.94 3.29 10.61
C ASP A 168 19.56 4.10 9.36
N LEU A 169 19.25 5.40 9.49
CA LEU A 169 18.63 6.24 8.46
C LEU A 169 19.36 6.25 7.10
N GLU A 170 20.68 6.51 7.10
CA GLU A 170 21.45 6.59 5.85
C GLU A 170 21.71 5.22 5.22
N ASP A 171 21.87 4.18 6.03
CA ASP A 171 21.96 2.81 5.51
C ASP A 171 20.61 2.35 4.95
N MET A 172 19.49 2.76 5.55
CA MET A 172 18.14 2.54 5.02
C MET A 172 17.93 3.30 3.71
N ARG A 173 18.36 4.56 3.60
CA ARG A 173 18.31 5.31 2.34
C ARG A 173 19.06 4.59 1.21
N ALA A 174 20.23 4.03 1.51
CA ALA A 174 20.99 3.22 0.55
C ALA A 174 20.28 1.89 0.22
N THR A 175 19.61 1.27 1.19
CA THR A 175 18.84 0.03 1.03
C THR A 175 17.68 0.24 0.05
N ASP A 176 16.89 1.30 0.27
CA ASP A 176 15.76 1.67 -0.58
C ASP A 176 16.23 2.07 -1.99
N THR A 177 17.36 2.76 -2.10
CA THR A 177 17.96 3.08 -3.40
C THR A 177 18.37 1.81 -4.15
N ALA A 178 18.98 0.83 -3.47
CA ALA A 178 19.32 -0.46 -4.07
C ALA A 178 18.08 -1.24 -4.50
N TRP A 179 16.98 -1.14 -3.74
CA TRP A 179 15.71 -1.76 -4.08
C TRP A 179 15.11 -1.21 -5.37
N VAL A 180 15.03 0.13 -5.50
CA VAL A 180 14.53 0.81 -6.71
C VAL A 180 15.31 0.38 -7.95
N ASN A 181 16.63 0.20 -7.81
CA ASN A 181 17.53 -0.21 -8.88
C ASN A 181 17.43 -1.70 -9.28
N THR A 182 16.64 -2.50 -8.56
CA THR A 182 16.35 -3.88 -8.99
C THR A 182 15.62 -3.84 -10.33
N LYS A 183 16.03 -4.65 -11.31
CA LYS A 183 15.41 -4.64 -12.64
C LYS A 183 13.96 -5.17 -12.60
N ALA A 184 13.07 -4.59 -13.39
CA ALA A 184 11.67 -5.02 -13.49
C ALA A 184 11.52 -6.45 -14.06
N GLU A 185 12.53 -6.92 -14.79
CA GLU A 185 12.62 -8.25 -15.38
C GLU A 185 13.06 -9.33 -14.39
N ALA A 186 13.55 -8.95 -13.20
CA ALA A 186 13.95 -9.90 -12.17
C ALA A 186 12.80 -10.87 -11.88
N LYS A 187 13.06 -12.18 -11.83
CA LYS A 187 12.03 -13.19 -11.51
C LYS A 187 11.46 -12.94 -10.13
N TYR A 188 12.32 -12.72 -9.14
CA TYR A 188 11.92 -12.41 -7.78
C TYR A 188 12.10 -10.92 -7.49
N LEU A 189 11.16 -10.36 -6.74
CA LEU A 189 11.28 -9.09 -6.05
C LEU A 189 10.95 -9.33 -4.58
N ILE A 190 11.74 -8.75 -3.69
CA ILE A 190 11.43 -8.68 -2.27
C ILE A 190 11.62 -7.26 -1.80
N PHE A 191 10.93 -6.85 -0.75
CA PHE A 191 11.48 -5.89 0.20
C PHE A 191 11.35 -6.53 1.59
N ALA A 192 12.24 -6.18 2.51
CA ALA A 192 12.40 -6.87 3.79
C ALA A 192 12.86 -5.91 4.90
N GLU A 193 12.25 -4.74 4.99
CA GLU A 193 12.71 -3.63 5.83
C GLU A 193 11.55 -2.85 6.47
N PRO A 194 11.81 -1.90 7.39
CA PRO A 194 10.79 -1.03 7.94
C PRO A 194 10.27 -0.02 6.91
N THR A 195 8.95 -0.01 6.62
CA THR A 195 8.42 0.85 5.54
C THR A 195 7.28 1.79 5.93
N GLU A 196 6.19 1.30 6.53
CA GLU A 196 5.02 2.15 6.83
C GLU A 196 4.91 2.48 8.31
N VAL A 197 4.23 3.60 8.57
CA VAL A 197 4.09 4.18 9.91
C VAL A 197 2.66 4.03 10.46
N TYR A 198 1.79 3.25 9.81
CA TYR A 198 0.38 3.12 10.20
C TYR A 198 0.17 2.55 11.59
N GLN A 199 1.13 1.78 12.10
CA GLN A 199 1.07 1.13 13.41
C GLN A 199 1.99 1.79 14.44
N ASP A 200 2.58 2.94 14.13
CA ASP A 200 3.23 3.76 15.15
C ASP A 200 2.19 4.08 16.26
N PRO A 201 2.49 3.77 17.53
CA PRO A 201 1.51 3.87 18.61
C PRO A 201 1.16 5.31 19.00
N LEU A 202 1.97 6.31 18.65
CA LEU A 202 1.68 7.73 18.91
C LEU A 202 0.90 8.38 17.78
N ARG A 203 0.99 7.87 16.55
CA ARG A 203 0.35 8.49 15.38
C ARG A 203 -1.16 8.70 15.54
N PRO A 204 -1.96 7.73 16.06
CA PRO A 204 -3.39 7.96 16.30
C PRO A 204 -3.71 9.04 17.33
N LEU A 205 -2.79 9.31 18.26
CA LEU A 205 -2.99 10.27 19.36
C LEU A 205 -2.58 11.69 18.95
N LEU A 206 -1.47 11.81 18.22
CA LEU A 206 -0.83 13.09 17.96
C LEU A 206 -0.91 13.52 16.48
N GLY A 207 -1.15 12.58 15.56
CA GLY A 207 -1.11 12.81 14.11
C GLY A 207 -2.19 13.77 13.58
N GLY A 208 -3.26 14.03 14.33
CA GLY A 208 -4.26 15.04 13.98
C GLY A 208 -3.92 16.47 14.44
N ASN A 209 -2.81 16.67 15.17
CA ASN A 209 -2.46 17.98 15.70
C ASN A 209 -1.60 18.80 14.72
N ASN A 210 -2.02 20.04 14.44
CA ASN A 210 -1.34 20.92 13.49
C ASN A 210 0.13 21.20 13.81
N SER A 211 0.52 21.32 15.09
CA SER A 211 1.93 21.55 15.43
C SER A 211 2.79 20.32 15.16
N VAL A 212 2.24 19.14 15.41
CA VAL A 212 2.88 17.84 15.16
C VAL A 212 3.02 17.60 13.65
N LEU A 213 1.95 17.86 12.88
CA LEU A 213 1.97 17.78 11.41
C LEU A 213 2.99 18.73 10.79
N LYS A 214 3.11 19.96 11.31
CA LYS A 214 4.14 20.91 10.85
C LYS A 214 5.55 20.36 11.07
N ILE A 215 5.82 19.82 12.26
CA ILE A 215 7.13 19.22 12.56
C ILE A 215 7.37 18.01 11.65
N ALA A 216 6.34 17.20 11.36
CA ALA A 216 6.48 16.04 10.48
C ALA A 216 6.92 16.47 9.07
N GLY A 217 6.32 17.53 8.53
CA GLY A 217 6.74 18.13 7.27
C GLY A 217 8.16 18.72 7.30
N GLU A 218 8.60 19.29 8.42
CA GLU A 218 9.98 19.78 8.58
C GLU A 218 11.00 18.63 8.55
N TYR A 219 10.68 17.49 9.19
CA TYR A 219 11.50 16.28 9.13
C TYR A 219 11.52 15.69 7.72
N GLU A 220 10.36 15.51 7.10
CA GLU A 220 10.23 14.97 5.75
C GLU A 220 11.04 15.80 4.74
N ALA A 221 10.99 17.13 4.83
CA ALA A 221 11.79 18.02 3.99
C ALA A 221 13.30 17.90 4.24
N LYS A 222 13.72 17.63 5.48
CA LYS A 222 15.14 17.56 5.87
C LYS A 222 15.78 16.20 5.57
N GLN A 223 15.07 15.10 5.86
CA GLN A 223 15.63 13.75 5.84
C GLN A 223 14.94 12.82 4.83
N GLY A 224 13.90 13.27 4.13
CA GLY A 224 13.15 12.50 3.14
C GLY A 224 12.02 11.65 3.72
N LEU A 225 11.88 11.56 5.04
CA LEU A 225 10.83 10.86 5.77
C LEU A 225 10.39 11.69 6.98
N ASP A 226 9.15 11.52 7.39
CA ASP A 226 8.69 12.05 8.69
C ASP A 226 9.37 11.33 9.87
N PHE A 227 8.95 11.67 11.09
CA PHE A 227 9.55 11.15 12.33
C PHE A 227 8.84 9.91 12.90
N TRP A 228 7.75 9.46 12.28
CA TRP A 228 7.00 8.31 12.78
C TRP A 228 7.82 7.03 12.61
N LYS A 229 7.61 6.06 13.51
CA LYS A 229 8.37 4.82 13.51
C LYS A 229 7.87 3.88 12.43
N ASN A 230 8.78 3.54 11.52
CA ASN A 230 8.49 2.60 10.45
C ASN A 230 8.41 1.17 11.02
N MET A 231 7.52 0.36 10.46
CA MET A 231 7.33 -1.03 10.88
C MET A 231 7.88 -2.01 9.84
N PHE A 232 8.54 -3.06 10.32
CA PHE A 232 9.12 -4.10 9.48
C PHE A 232 8.04 -4.82 8.68
N GLU A 233 8.26 -4.93 7.38
CA GLU A 233 7.46 -5.76 6.48
C GLU A 233 8.33 -6.54 5.51
N PHE A 234 7.77 -7.66 5.04
CA PHE A 234 8.38 -8.53 4.06
C PHE A 234 7.34 -8.97 3.05
N ARG A 235 7.70 -9.02 1.76
CA ARG A 235 6.92 -9.70 0.72
C ARG A 235 7.85 -10.44 -0.24
N LEU A 236 7.55 -11.70 -0.55
CA LEU A 236 8.11 -12.39 -1.70
C LEU A 236 7.15 -12.29 -2.87
N MET A 237 7.62 -11.65 -3.94
CA MET A 237 6.85 -11.34 -5.13
C MET A 237 7.54 -11.98 -6.35
N VAL A 238 6.77 -12.68 -7.17
CA VAL A 238 7.26 -13.37 -8.37
C VAL A 238 6.75 -12.66 -9.61
N LYS A 239 7.61 -12.45 -10.61
CA LYS A 239 7.23 -11.83 -11.88
C LYS A 239 6.08 -12.60 -12.51
N GLN A 240 5.06 -11.85 -12.93
CA GLN A 240 3.99 -12.37 -13.76
C GLN A 240 3.96 -11.63 -15.08
N ASP A 241 3.39 -12.27 -16.09
CA ASP A 241 3.06 -11.58 -17.32
C ASP A 241 2.02 -10.49 -17.03
N SER A 242 2.23 -9.33 -17.64
CA SER A 242 1.31 -8.23 -17.43
C SER A 242 0.00 -8.46 -18.18
N GLN A 243 -1.12 -8.08 -17.55
CA GLN A 243 -2.42 -7.98 -18.21
C GLN A 243 -2.47 -6.81 -19.23
N VAL A 244 -1.44 -5.95 -19.23
CA VAL A 244 -1.27 -4.78 -20.10
C VAL A 244 0.14 -4.74 -20.68
N SER A 245 0.26 -4.52 -21.98
CA SER A 245 1.55 -4.40 -22.64
C SER A 245 2.34 -3.16 -22.19
N LEU A 246 3.66 -3.18 -22.40
CA LEU A 246 4.51 -2.00 -22.20
C LEU A 246 4.03 -0.78 -23.02
N LYS A 247 3.50 -1.03 -24.23
CA LYS A 247 2.94 0.01 -25.09
C LYS A 247 1.69 0.64 -24.47
N GLU A 248 0.76 -0.17 -23.98
CA GLU A 248 -0.45 0.32 -23.31
C GLU A 248 -0.12 1.18 -22.09
N MET A 249 0.85 0.74 -21.27
CA MET A 249 1.31 1.53 -20.12
C MET A 249 1.95 2.85 -20.55
N GLN A 250 2.76 2.84 -21.61
CA GLN A 250 3.39 4.05 -22.14
C GLN A 250 2.34 5.02 -22.72
N ASP A 251 1.37 4.52 -23.48
CA ASP A 251 0.28 5.31 -24.07
C ASP A 251 -0.58 5.96 -22.95
N LEU A 252 -0.90 5.23 -21.88
CA LEU A 252 -1.59 5.77 -20.71
C LEU A 252 -0.79 6.86 -19.99
N ARG A 253 0.51 6.63 -19.80
CA ARG A 253 1.43 7.59 -19.16
C ARG A 253 1.56 8.86 -19.98
N ASP A 254 1.69 8.74 -21.29
CA ASP A 254 1.81 9.90 -22.18
C ASP A 254 0.48 10.68 -22.25
N THR A 255 -0.65 9.99 -22.21
CA THR A 255 -1.97 10.61 -22.09
C THR A 255 -2.11 11.35 -20.75
N SER A 256 -1.74 10.72 -19.64
CA SER A 256 -1.77 11.34 -18.30
C SER A 256 -0.87 12.59 -18.24
N LYS A 257 0.34 12.51 -18.81
CA LYS A 257 1.23 13.68 -18.92
C LYS A 257 0.61 14.80 -19.75
N LYS A 258 0.04 14.47 -20.92
CA LYS A 258 -0.60 15.46 -21.79
C LYS A 258 -1.74 16.19 -21.10
N LEU A 259 -2.54 15.48 -20.30
CA LEU A 259 -3.72 16.04 -19.64
C LEU A 259 -3.38 16.78 -18.33
N PHE A 260 -2.42 16.27 -17.56
CA PHE A 260 -2.27 16.64 -16.15
C PHE A 260 -0.89 17.16 -15.75
N MET A 261 0.13 17.05 -16.60
CA MET A 261 1.47 17.53 -16.24
C MET A 261 1.52 19.06 -16.24
N ASP A 262 1.86 19.64 -15.09
CA ASP A 262 2.15 21.08 -15.01
C ASP A 262 3.45 21.41 -15.75
N GLN A 263 3.56 22.62 -16.30
CA GLN A 263 4.73 23.05 -17.08
C GLN A 263 6.06 22.98 -16.29
N ASN A 264 5.99 23.06 -14.96
CA ASN A 264 7.13 22.99 -14.05
C ASN A 264 7.35 21.60 -13.43
N TYR A 265 6.53 20.60 -13.80
CA TYR A 265 6.62 19.26 -13.24
C TYR A 265 7.84 18.53 -13.80
N LYS A 266 8.71 18.05 -12.91
CA LYS A 266 9.82 17.17 -13.28
C LYS A 266 9.33 15.72 -13.23
N PRO A 267 9.31 15.00 -14.36
CA PRO A 267 8.90 13.60 -14.35
C PRO A 267 9.83 12.78 -13.45
N VAL A 268 9.22 12.09 -12.51
CA VAL A 268 9.88 11.13 -11.64
C VAL A 268 9.93 9.77 -12.36
N PRO A 269 11.06 9.03 -12.32
CA PRO A 269 11.10 7.66 -12.82
C PRO A 269 10.16 6.75 -12.02
N VAL A 270 9.24 6.06 -12.71
CA VAL A 270 8.31 5.11 -12.09
C VAL A 270 8.37 3.78 -12.83
N SER A 271 8.61 2.70 -12.09
CA SER A 271 8.43 1.33 -12.58
C SER A 271 7.05 0.82 -12.16
N LEU A 272 6.30 0.23 -13.07
CA LEU A 272 5.10 -0.52 -12.73
C LEU A 272 5.38 -2.02 -12.94
N GLU A 273 5.12 -2.82 -11.92
CA GLU A 273 5.48 -4.23 -11.92
C GLU A 273 4.29 -5.11 -11.52
N PHE A 274 4.00 -6.11 -12.35
CA PHE A 274 3.01 -7.13 -12.10
C PHE A 274 3.67 -8.32 -11.44
N ARG A 275 3.21 -8.63 -10.23
CA ARG A 275 3.79 -9.69 -9.42
C ARG A 275 2.71 -10.58 -8.82
N GLU A 276 3.03 -11.83 -8.60
CA GLU A 276 2.26 -12.71 -7.73
C GLU A 276 2.87 -12.69 -6.33
N LEU A 277 2.05 -12.52 -5.30
CA LEU A 277 2.49 -12.59 -3.91
C LEU A 277 2.51 -14.05 -3.44
N TYR A 278 3.69 -14.56 -3.08
CA TYR A 278 3.87 -15.93 -2.58
C TYR A 278 3.69 -16.02 -1.07
N PHE A 279 4.33 -15.12 -0.32
CA PHE A 279 4.16 -14.98 1.12
C PHE A 279 4.55 -13.57 1.58
N ALA A 280 3.97 -13.14 2.70
CA ALA A 280 4.20 -11.83 3.32
C ALA A 280 4.37 -11.98 4.83
N ALA A 281 5.18 -11.13 5.45
CA ALA A 281 5.38 -11.12 6.90
C ALA A 281 5.46 -9.68 7.43
N GLY A 282 5.23 -9.51 8.73
CA GLY A 282 5.28 -8.19 9.35
C GLY A 282 4.06 -7.34 9.00
N GLN A 283 4.27 -6.03 8.83
CA GLN A 283 3.20 -5.11 8.47
C GLN A 283 2.62 -5.44 7.07
N GLY A 284 1.29 -5.52 6.99
CA GLY A 284 0.60 -5.88 5.74
C GLY A 284 0.67 -7.36 5.36
N ALA A 285 1.03 -8.24 6.29
CA ALA A 285 0.77 -9.68 6.18
C ALA A 285 -0.72 -10.03 6.42
N TYR A 286 -1.45 -9.19 7.14
CA TYR A 286 -2.89 -9.37 7.37
C TYR A 286 -3.62 -8.03 7.60
N PRO A 287 -4.58 -7.65 6.73
CA PRO A 287 -4.87 -8.30 5.45
C PRO A 287 -3.72 -8.11 4.46
N ALA A 288 -3.54 -9.05 3.54
CA ALA A 288 -2.59 -8.87 2.44
C ALA A 288 -3.05 -7.71 1.53
N LYS A 289 -2.16 -6.73 1.32
CA LYS A 289 -2.40 -5.58 0.42
C LYS A 289 -2.57 -6.06 -1.03
N THR A 290 -3.13 -5.24 -1.92
CA THR A 290 -3.26 -5.55 -3.37
C THR A 290 -2.20 -4.89 -4.23
N ALA A 291 -1.56 -3.85 -3.71
CA ALA A 291 -0.48 -3.15 -4.37
C ALA A 291 0.48 -2.53 -3.33
N LYS A 292 1.63 -2.05 -3.79
CA LYS A 292 2.59 -1.28 -2.99
C LYS A 292 3.29 -0.24 -3.87
N ASN A 293 3.30 0.99 -3.38
CA ASN A 293 4.08 2.11 -3.89
C ASN A 293 5.28 2.31 -2.94
N TYR A 294 6.52 2.18 -3.45
CA TYR A 294 7.73 2.15 -2.60
C TYR A 294 8.99 2.62 -3.37
N PRO A 295 10.02 3.25 -2.75
CA PRO A 295 10.23 3.57 -1.33
C PRO A 295 9.42 4.75 -0.81
N ASN A 296 9.40 4.99 0.50
CA ASN A 296 8.70 6.15 1.10
C ASN A 296 9.59 7.42 1.18
N PHE A 297 10.91 7.29 1.06
CA PHE A 297 11.82 8.43 1.03
C PHE A 297 11.51 9.38 -0.15
N LEU A 298 11.15 10.63 0.15
CA LEU A 298 10.79 11.62 -0.86
C LEU A 298 11.94 11.99 -1.79
N ASP A 299 13.17 12.05 -1.28
CA ASP A 299 14.36 12.35 -2.08
C ASP A 299 14.67 11.18 -3.04
N ILE A 300 14.61 9.93 -2.58
CA ILE A 300 14.77 8.77 -3.47
C ILE A 300 13.70 8.78 -4.55
N ARG A 301 12.43 9.01 -4.17
CA ARG A 301 11.35 9.15 -5.14
C ARG A 301 11.67 10.21 -6.18
N LYS A 302 12.13 11.40 -5.78
CA LYS A 302 12.41 12.51 -6.70
C LYS A 302 13.61 12.26 -7.61
N ASP A 303 14.69 11.70 -7.05
CA ASP A 303 16.01 11.69 -7.70
C ASP A 303 16.32 10.35 -8.39
N VAL A 304 15.81 9.24 -7.86
CA VAL A 304 16.06 7.87 -8.37
C VAL A 304 14.79 7.29 -8.99
N GLY A 305 13.65 7.51 -8.35
CA GLY A 305 12.36 6.98 -8.74
C GLY A 305 11.74 6.06 -7.70
N TYR A 306 10.63 5.42 -8.07
CA TYR A 306 9.93 4.46 -7.22
C TYR A 306 9.26 3.36 -8.05
N LYS A 307 8.76 2.33 -7.38
CA LYS A 307 8.02 1.23 -8.01
C LYS A 307 6.61 1.15 -7.47
N ASN A 308 5.69 0.90 -8.40
CA ASN A 308 4.32 0.49 -8.15
C ASN A 308 4.20 -0.99 -8.47
N THR A 309 4.09 -1.80 -7.43
CA THR A 309 3.97 -3.25 -7.57
C THR A 309 2.53 -3.66 -7.33
N LEU A 310 1.88 -4.27 -8.34
CA LEU A 310 0.52 -4.80 -8.25
C LEU A 310 0.58 -6.31 -8.03
N TYR A 311 -0.15 -6.80 -7.02
CA TYR A 311 -0.20 -8.23 -6.71
C TYR A 311 -1.38 -8.88 -7.43
N THR A 312 -1.11 -9.52 -8.56
CA THR A 312 -2.15 -10.03 -9.48
C THR A 312 -3.07 -11.03 -8.82
N ASN A 313 -2.54 -11.98 -8.03
CA ASN A 313 -3.34 -12.93 -7.28
C ASN A 313 -4.19 -12.25 -6.19
N MET A 314 -3.70 -11.19 -5.53
CA MET A 314 -4.50 -10.46 -4.53
C MET A 314 -5.63 -9.67 -5.19
N LEU A 315 -5.38 -9.08 -6.36
CA LEU A 315 -6.40 -8.39 -7.15
C LEU A 315 -7.48 -9.37 -7.63
N GLU A 316 -7.09 -10.56 -8.11
CA GLU A 316 -8.02 -11.62 -8.50
C GLU A 316 -8.86 -12.08 -7.30
N GLN A 317 -8.24 -12.32 -6.14
CA GLN A 317 -8.97 -12.73 -4.95
C GLN A 317 -9.92 -11.65 -4.43
N ALA A 318 -9.55 -10.37 -4.52
CA ALA A 318 -10.46 -9.27 -4.23
C ALA A 318 -11.65 -9.24 -5.21
N LEU A 319 -11.43 -9.54 -6.49
CA LEU A 319 -12.52 -9.68 -7.47
C LEU A 319 -13.49 -10.79 -7.08
N VAL A 320 -12.97 -11.97 -6.77
CA VAL A 320 -13.76 -13.17 -6.46
C VAL A 320 -14.52 -13.03 -5.14
N LEU A 321 -13.87 -12.54 -4.09
CA LEU A 321 -14.40 -12.60 -2.72
C LEU A 321 -15.18 -11.34 -2.32
N GLU A 322 -14.86 -10.19 -2.92
CA GLU A 322 -15.33 -8.89 -2.45
C GLU A 322 -16.08 -8.15 -3.56
N ILE A 323 -15.42 -7.82 -4.67
CA ILE A 323 -15.95 -6.90 -5.69
C ILE A 323 -17.13 -7.50 -6.47
N VAL A 324 -16.98 -8.68 -7.07
CA VAL A 324 -18.06 -9.29 -7.87
C VAL A 324 -19.29 -9.58 -7.01
N PRO A 325 -19.18 -10.21 -5.83
CA PRO A 325 -20.34 -10.42 -4.95
C PRO A 325 -21.03 -9.12 -4.53
N ASN A 326 -20.28 -8.04 -4.29
CA ASN A 326 -20.87 -6.74 -3.93
C ASN A 326 -21.60 -6.08 -5.11
N LEU A 327 -21.02 -6.17 -6.31
CA LEU A 327 -21.66 -5.71 -7.53
C LEU A 327 -22.92 -6.53 -7.85
N GLU A 328 -22.91 -7.85 -7.64
CA GLU A 328 -24.09 -8.70 -7.84
C GLU A 328 -25.22 -8.37 -6.86
N LYS A 329 -24.89 -8.08 -5.60
CA LYS A 329 -25.87 -7.58 -4.62
C LYS A 329 -26.44 -6.23 -5.04
N ALA A 330 -25.60 -5.32 -5.52
CA ALA A 330 -25.99 -3.98 -5.91
C ALA A 330 -26.87 -3.96 -7.17
N PHE A 331 -26.49 -4.70 -8.22
CA PHE A 331 -27.07 -4.59 -9.57
C PHE A 331 -27.84 -5.84 -10.02
N GLY A 332 -27.84 -6.92 -9.25
CA GLY A 332 -28.34 -8.23 -9.67
C GLY A 332 -27.28 -9.05 -10.42
N ILE A 333 -27.70 -10.10 -11.14
CA ILE A 333 -26.78 -11.02 -11.82
C ILE A 333 -25.85 -10.25 -12.77
N LEU A 334 -24.55 -10.29 -12.48
CA LEU A 334 -23.53 -9.85 -13.41
C LEU A 334 -23.26 -10.99 -14.39
N ASN A 335 -23.52 -10.77 -15.67
CA ASN A 335 -23.12 -11.70 -16.73
C ASN A 335 -21.60 -11.60 -17.01
N LYS A 336 -20.77 -11.55 -15.96
CA LYS A 336 -19.32 -11.42 -16.01
C LYS A 336 -18.67 -12.24 -14.89
N GLN A 337 -17.72 -13.08 -15.26
CA GLN A 337 -16.88 -13.80 -14.33
C GLN A 337 -15.73 -12.92 -13.83
N PRO A 338 -15.18 -13.17 -12.62
CA PRO A 338 -14.05 -12.41 -12.08
C PRO A 338 -12.85 -12.30 -13.05
N GLN A 339 -12.56 -13.36 -13.80
CA GLN A 339 -11.45 -13.36 -14.78
C GLN A 339 -11.67 -12.36 -15.92
N GLU A 340 -12.93 -12.12 -16.31
CA GLU A 340 -13.28 -11.14 -17.35
C GLU A 340 -13.10 -9.69 -16.85
N LEU A 341 -13.17 -9.47 -15.54
CA LEU A 341 -12.97 -8.15 -14.91
C LEU A 341 -11.51 -7.90 -14.48
N MET A 342 -10.65 -8.90 -14.53
CA MET A 342 -9.26 -8.79 -14.07
C MET A 342 -8.49 -7.70 -14.81
N ARG A 343 -8.70 -7.58 -16.13
CA ARG A 343 -8.09 -6.54 -16.94
C ARG A 343 -8.60 -5.14 -16.56
N GLY A 344 -9.91 -4.98 -16.38
CA GLY A 344 -10.51 -3.73 -15.89
C GLY A 344 -9.94 -3.32 -14.52
N ARG A 345 -9.80 -4.28 -13.59
CA ARG A 345 -9.19 -4.03 -12.27
C ARG A 345 -7.75 -3.56 -12.38
N VAL A 346 -6.95 -4.22 -13.21
CA VAL A 346 -5.55 -3.82 -13.44
C VAL A 346 -5.49 -2.40 -14.02
N LEU A 347 -6.31 -2.09 -15.01
CA LEU A 347 -6.34 -0.78 -15.64
C LEU A 347 -6.78 0.33 -14.67
N ALA A 348 -7.79 0.08 -13.85
CA ALA A 348 -8.24 1.02 -12.82
C ALA A 348 -7.12 1.37 -11.84
N VAL A 349 -6.46 0.34 -11.26
CA VAL A 349 -5.34 0.54 -10.32
C VAL A 349 -4.17 1.21 -11.02
N LEU A 350 -3.80 0.76 -12.22
CA LEU A 350 -2.71 1.36 -12.98
C LEU A 350 -2.97 2.84 -13.26
N ALA A 351 -4.15 3.18 -13.77
CA ALA A 351 -4.48 4.55 -14.13
C ALA A 351 -4.55 5.46 -12.90
N HIS A 352 -5.06 4.96 -11.77
CA HIS A 352 -5.01 5.65 -10.48
C HIS A 352 -3.57 5.97 -10.08
N GLU A 353 -2.70 4.95 -10.05
CA GLU A 353 -1.32 5.06 -9.58
C GLU A 353 -0.43 5.96 -10.47
N GLU A 354 -0.64 5.94 -11.79
CA GLU A 354 0.05 6.85 -12.73
C GLU A 354 -0.37 8.32 -12.55
N ASN A 355 -1.49 8.59 -11.86
CA ASN A 355 -2.04 9.94 -11.69
C ASN A 355 -1.87 10.54 -10.30
N HIS A 356 -1.37 9.80 -9.31
CA HIS A 356 -0.89 10.40 -8.05
C HIS A 356 0.15 11.52 -8.25
N PRO A 357 1.14 11.42 -9.15
CA PRO A 357 2.20 12.41 -9.20
C PRO A 357 1.77 13.77 -9.77
N PHE A 358 0.68 13.82 -10.54
CA PHE A 358 0.22 15.03 -11.22
C PHE A 358 -0.79 15.81 -10.38
N LYS A 359 -0.70 17.15 -10.42
CA LYS A 359 -1.66 18.09 -9.82
C LYS A 359 -2.11 17.70 -8.40
N ARG A 360 -1.14 17.45 -7.52
CA ARG A 360 -1.41 16.96 -6.15
C ARG A 360 -2.35 17.91 -5.39
N MET A 361 -3.24 17.32 -4.61
CA MET A 361 -4.15 18.01 -3.69
C MET A 361 -3.61 17.94 -2.27
N GLU A 362 -3.85 18.98 -1.46
CA GLU A 362 -3.38 19.03 -0.07
C GLU A 362 -4.17 18.08 0.85
N ALA A 363 -5.47 17.89 0.57
CA ALA A 363 -6.32 16.98 1.33
C ALA A 363 -6.18 15.54 0.83
N THR A 364 -5.75 14.61 1.70
CA THR A 364 -5.52 13.18 1.35
C THR A 364 -6.74 12.52 0.72
N THR A 365 -7.94 12.76 1.23
CA THR A 365 -9.22 12.27 0.66
C THR A 365 -9.42 12.70 -0.79
N LEU A 366 -9.14 13.97 -1.11
CA LEU A 366 -9.29 14.49 -2.46
C LEU A 366 -8.14 14.07 -3.37
N GLU A 367 -6.95 13.82 -2.82
CA GLU A 367 -5.81 13.28 -3.57
C GLU A 367 -6.11 11.87 -4.11
N GLU A 368 -6.69 10.98 -3.29
CA GLU A 368 -7.13 9.65 -3.71
C GLU A 368 -8.24 9.72 -4.77
N LEU A 369 -9.25 10.57 -4.54
CA LEU A 369 -10.32 10.79 -5.51
C LEU A 369 -9.78 11.33 -6.84
N LYS A 370 -8.84 12.29 -6.79
CA LYS A 370 -8.20 12.87 -7.97
C LYS A 370 -7.40 11.83 -8.74
N ALA A 371 -6.64 10.97 -8.07
CA ALA A 371 -5.91 9.90 -8.72
C ALA A 371 -6.86 8.97 -9.49
N THR A 372 -7.96 8.52 -8.87
CA THR A 372 -9.00 7.71 -9.53
C THR A 372 -9.63 8.42 -10.73
N VAL A 373 -10.08 9.66 -10.56
CA VAL A 373 -10.81 10.40 -11.62
C VAL A 373 -9.90 10.79 -12.77
N ASN A 374 -8.68 11.26 -12.50
CA ASN A 374 -7.70 11.56 -13.55
C ASN A 374 -7.28 10.28 -14.28
N GLY A 375 -7.11 9.17 -13.56
CA GLY A 375 -6.87 7.85 -14.14
C GLY A 375 -7.97 7.44 -15.11
N LEU A 376 -9.24 7.55 -14.70
CA LEU A 376 -10.39 7.25 -15.55
C LEU A 376 -10.42 8.14 -16.81
N ASN A 377 -10.18 9.44 -16.68
CA ASN A 377 -10.11 10.35 -17.83
C ASN A 377 -8.94 10.00 -18.76
N ALA A 378 -7.79 9.61 -18.22
CA ALA A 378 -6.64 9.18 -19.02
C ALA A 378 -6.92 7.87 -19.78
N LEU A 379 -7.66 6.93 -19.19
CA LEU A 379 -8.11 5.72 -19.88
C LEU A 379 -9.06 6.06 -21.04
N ILE A 380 -10.02 6.96 -20.81
CA ILE A 380 -11.01 7.40 -21.82
C ILE A 380 -10.34 8.11 -23.01
N GLU A 381 -9.40 9.02 -22.73
CA GLU A 381 -8.72 9.83 -23.75
C GLU A 381 -7.56 9.11 -24.44
N SER A 382 -7.15 7.95 -23.92
CA SER A 382 -6.08 7.15 -24.51
C SER A 382 -6.57 6.43 -25.77
N PRO A 383 -5.83 6.50 -26.89
CA PRO A 383 -6.24 5.87 -28.15
C PRO A 383 -6.12 4.34 -28.14
N THR A 384 -5.58 3.76 -27.08
CA THR A 384 -5.18 2.34 -27.05
C THR A 384 -6.18 1.44 -26.34
N PHE A 385 -6.97 1.96 -25.41
CA PHE A 385 -7.91 1.15 -24.64
C PHE A 385 -9.28 1.05 -25.31
N LEU A 386 -9.90 -0.11 -25.21
CA LEU A 386 -11.22 -0.35 -25.77
C LEU A 386 -12.30 0.24 -24.87
N GLU A 387 -13.46 0.57 -25.44
CA GLU A 387 -14.63 1.02 -24.66
C GLU A 387 -14.98 0.03 -23.53
N GLN A 388 -14.86 -1.28 -23.81
CA GLN A 388 -15.11 -2.32 -22.82
C GLN A 388 -14.10 -2.30 -21.66
N ASP A 389 -12.82 -1.98 -21.93
CA ASP A 389 -11.80 -1.85 -20.88
C ASP A 389 -12.17 -0.73 -19.90
N ILE A 390 -12.63 0.41 -20.43
CA ILE A 390 -13.05 1.58 -19.65
C ILE A 390 -14.30 1.25 -18.81
N LYS A 391 -15.28 0.56 -19.41
CA LYS A 391 -16.50 0.13 -18.69
C LYS A 391 -16.18 -0.82 -17.55
N ASP A 392 -15.29 -1.79 -17.77
CA ASP A 392 -14.91 -2.76 -16.76
C ASP A 392 -14.06 -2.12 -15.65
N ALA A 393 -13.16 -1.19 -15.98
CA ALA A 393 -12.43 -0.40 -14.99
C ALA A 393 -13.39 0.40 -14.08
N PHE A 394 -14.34 1.14 -14.67
CA PHE A 394 -15.33 1.90 -13.91
C PHE A 394 -16.24 1.00 -13.05
N LEU A 395 -16.72 -0.11 -13.61
CA LEU A 395 -17.55 -1.07 -12.89
C LEU A 395 -16.80 -1.63 -11.66
N VAL A 396 -15.51 -1.93 -11.82
CA VAL A 396 -14.66 -2.41 -10.73
C VAL A 396 -14.39 -1.33 -9.68
N ASP A 397 -14.25 -0.06 -10.06
CA ASP A 397 -14.14 1.06 -9.11
C ASP A 397 -15.41 1.19 -8.26
N ILE A 398 -16.60 1.05 -8.86
CA ILE A 398 -17.86 1.02 -8.11
C ILE A 398 -17.88 -0.17 -7.13
N GLY A 399 -17.44 -1.35 -7.56
CA GLY A 399 -17.38 -2.52 -6.68
C GLY A 399 -16.38 -2.37 -5.53
N GLY A 400 -15.24 -1.71 -5.77
CA GLY A 400 -14.28 -1.32 -4.73
C GLY A 400 -14.86 -0.32 -3.73
N ALA A 401 -15.59 0.68 -4.21
CA ALA A 401 -16.29 1.65 -3.36
C ALA A 401 -17.33 0.98 -2.44
N LEU A 402 -18.07 -0.01 -2.95
CA LEU A 402 -18.98 -0.83 -2.14
C LEU A 402 -18.25 -1.66 -1.08
N GLU A 403 -17.11 -2.26 -1.44
CA GLU A 403 -16.25 -3.00 -0.50
C GLU A 403 -15.79 -2.09 0.65
N VAL A 404 -15.28 -0.90 0.34
CA VAL A 404 -14.82 0.09 1.34
C VAL A 404 -15.99 0.52 2.23
N HIS A 405 -17.18 0.77 1.69
CA HIS A 405 -18.37 1.06 2.47
C HIS A 405 -18.71 -0.06 3.47
N ILE A 406 -18.73 -1.32 3.02
CA ILE A 406 -19.03 -2.48 3.88
C ILE A 406 -17.98 -2.61 5.00
N LYS A 407 -16.69 -2.44 4.68
CA LYS A 407 -15.61 -2.48 5.67
C LYS A 407 -15.73 -1.35 6.69
N MET A 408 -16.05 -0.13 6.25
CA MET A 408 -16.30 1.01 7.14
C MET A 408 -17.50 0.77 8.05
N ARG A 409 -18.62 0.24 7.51
CA ARG A 409 -19.81 -0.13 8.28
C ARG A 409 -19.47 -1.14 9.39
N ASN A 410 -18.70 -2.18 9.06
CA ASN A 410 -18.26 -3.18 10.03
C ASN A 410 -17.34 -2.57 11.10
N ALA A 411 -16.37 -1.74 10.71
CA ALA A 411 -15.49 -1.06 11.65
C ALA A 411 -16.24 -0.10 12.61
N LYS A 412 -17.27 0.60 12.11
CA LYS A 412 -18.19 1.42 12.93
C LYS A 412 -18.96 0.55 13.92
N ASN A 413 -19.54 -0.58 13.47
CA ASN A 413 -20.29 -1.51 14.31
C ASN A 413 -19.43 -2.18 15.40
N GLU A 414 -18.17 -2.48 15.09
CA GLU A 414 -17.18 -3.04 16.02
C GLU A 414 -16.63 -2.00 17.01
N GLY A 415 -16.80 -0.70 16.74
CA GLY A 415 -16.16 0.38 17.50
C GLY A 415 -14.64 0.46 17.29
N ASP A 416 -14.10 -0.12 16.21
CA ASP A 416 -12.67 -0.15 15.92
C ASP A 416 -12.22 1.15 15.25
N ILE A 417 -11.82 2.13 16.06
CA ILE A 417 -11.39 3.45 15.59
C ILE A 417 -10.14 3.39 14.70
N ASN A 418 -9.27 2.40 14.89
CA ASN A 418 -8.06 2.27 14.07
C ASN A 418 -8.41 1.80 12.66
N LYS A 419 -9.33 0.84 12.52
CA LYS A 419 -9.86 0.44 11.22
C LYS A 419 -10.62 1.57 10.55
N GLN A 420 -11.41 2.35 11.30
CA GLN A 420 -12.12 3.52 10.76
C GLN A 420 -11.14 4.55 10.19
N ASN A 421 -10.13 4.96 10.97
CA ASN A 421 -9.13 5.93 10.53
C ASN A 421 -8.34 5.43 9.30
N ALA A 422 -8.04 4.13 9.22
CA ALA A 422 -7.36 3.54 8.07
C ALA A 422 -8.20 3.54 6.78
N LEU A 423 -9.53 3.57 6.89
CA LEU A 423 -10.46 3.53 5.76
C LEU A 423 -11.02 4.91 5.40
N GLU A 424 -10.90 5.92 6.27
CA GLU A 424 -11.60 7.19 6.14
C GLU A 424 -11.31 7.91 4.83
N ALA A 425 -10.04 7.95 4.40
CA ALA A 425 -9.64 8.63 3.17
C ALA A 425 -10.38 8.09 1.95
N TYR A 426 -10.35 6.77 1.79
CA TYR A 426 -11.03 6.04 0.72
C TYR A 426 -12.55 6.15 0.83
N TYR A 427 -13.10 5.94 2.02
CA TYR A 427 -14.54 5.98 2.24
C TYR A 427 -15.16 7.34 1.88
N VAL A 428 -14.48 8.44 2.23
CA VAL A 428 -14.92 9.79 1.88
C VAL A 428 -14.77 10.05 0.38
N ALA A 429 -13.63 9.68 -0.22
CA ALA A 429 -13.39 9.80 -1.65
C ALA A 429 -14.47 9.06 -2.47
N ASP A 430 -14.72 7.80 -2.11
CA ASP A 430 -15.68 6.92 -2.76
C ASP A 430 -17.12 7.43 -2.59
N THR A 431 -17.46 7.98 -1.43
CA THR A 431 -18.78 8.60 -1.20
C THR A 431 -19.01 9.78 -2.15
N ILE A 432 -17.99 10.63 -2.35
CA ILE A 432 -18.07 11.77 -3.28
C ILE A 432 -18.17 11.26 -4.73
N PHE A 433 -17.32 10.30 -5.09
CA PHE A 433 -17.29 9.68 -6.42
C PHE A 433 -18.68 9.15 -6.81
N VAL A 434 -19.27 8.30 -5.96
CA VAL A 434 -20.57 7.67 -6.21
C VAL A 434 -21.70 8.70 -6.26
N ASN A 435 -21.75 9.66 -5.34
CA ASN A 435 -22.75 10.74 -5.37
C ASN A 435 -22.67 11.57 -6.66
N TYR A 436 -21.46 11.93 -7.09
CA TYR A 436 -21.27 12.71 -8.30
C TYR A 436 -21.74 11.93 -9.53
N PHE A 437 -21.35 10.67 -9.68
CA PHE A 437 -21.75 9.85 -10.83
C PHE A 437 -23.25 9.50 -10.83
N ALA A 438 -23.91 9.45 -9.67
CA ALA A 438 -25.37 9.40 -9.60
C ALA A 438 -26.00 10.70 -10.12
N GLN A 439 -25.52 11.87 -9.68
CA GLN A 439 -26.02 13.17 -10.16
C GLN A 439 -25.77 13.40 -11.65
N ALA A 440 -24.62 12.94 -12.17
CA ALA A 440 -24.28 13.00 -13.59
C ALA A 440 -25.11 12.02 -14.45
N GLY A 441 -25.97 11.20 -13.83
CA GLY A 441 -26.83 10.24 -14.53
C GLY A 441 -26.09 9.01 -15.04
N VAL A 442 -24.88 8.72 -14.54
CA VAL A 442 -24.13 7.49 -14.84
C VAL A 442 -24.63 6.35 -13.98
N LEU A 443 -24.97 6.59 -12.71
CA LEU A 443 -25.68 5.61 -11.87
C LEU A 443 -27.18 5.93 -11.93
N LYS A 444 -27.98 5.04 -12.52
CA LYS A 444 -29.42 5.26 -12.65
C LYS A 444 -30.17 4.62 -11.48
N THR A 445 -31.17 5.35 -11.00
CA THR A 445 -32.12 4.86 -10.00
C THR A 445 -33.39 4.33 -10.65
N ASP A 446 -34.04 3.37 -10.00
CA ASP A 446 -35.40 2.95 -10.32
C ASP A 446 -36.45 3.87 -9.65
N ASN A 447 -37.73 3.48 -9.75
CA ASN A 447 -38.86 4.21 -9.14
C ASN A 447 -38.87 4.17 -7.60
N THR A 448 -38.01 3.37 -6.98
CA THR A 448 -37.82 3.30 -5.51
C THR A 448 -36.58 4.06 -5.06
N GLU A 449 -35.98 4.85 -5.94
CA GLU A 449 -34.71 5.57 -5.75
C GLU A 449 -33.50 4.65 -5.54
N LYS A 450 -33.62 3.36 -5.83
CA LYS A 450 -32.52 2.39 -5.73
C LYS A 450 -31.67 2.43 -6.98
N ILE A 451 -30.36 2.49 -6.82
CA ILE A 451 -29.40 2.38 -7.91
C ILE A 451 -29.44 0.95 -8.43
N THR A 452 -29.81 0.77 -9.70
CA THR A 452 -30.06 -0.56 -10.30
C THR A 452 -29.25 -0.82 -11.56
N GLN A 453 -28.66 0.21 -12.18
CA GLN A 453 -27.87 0.07 -13.41
C GLN A 453 -26.86 1.21 -13.59
N ILE A 454 -25.87 0.95 -14.44
CA ILE A 454 -24.88 1.93 -14.90
C ILE A 454 -25.18 2.32 -16.36
N ASP A 455 -25.39 3.61 -16.61
CA ASP A 455 -25.52 4.19 -17.94
C ASP A 455 -24.19 4.78 -18.41
N PHE A 456 -23.45 3.95 -19.14
CA PHE A 456 -22.13 4.30 -19.67
C PHE A 456 -22.16 5.42 -20.72
N THR A 457 -23.33 5.80 -21.26
CA THR A 457 -23.45 6.89 -22.24
C THR A 457 -23.01 8.23 -21.66
N ASN A 458 -23.19 8.42 -20.35
CA ASN A 458 -22.83 9.66 -19.66
C ASN A 458 -21.45 9.57 -18.96
N LEU A 459 -20.74 8.44 -19.09
CA LEU A 459 -19.51 8.19 -18.32
C LEU A 459 -18.42 9.23 -18.63
N GLU A 460 -18.14 9.46 -19.91
CA GLU A 460 -17.11 10.43 -20.32
C GLU A 460 -17.41 11.85 -19.82
N ALA A 461 -18.64 12.32 -20.03
CA ALA A 461 -19.07 13.63 -19.58
C ALA A 461 -19.02 13.75 -18.04
N GLY A 462 -19.44 12.72 -17.31
CA GLY A 462 -19.37 12.66 -15.85
C GLY A 462 -17.93 12.67 -15.33
N ALA A 463 -17.04 11.85 -15.90
CA ALA A 463 -15.64 11.78 -15.52
C ALA A 463 -14.93 13.12 -15.74
N LYS A 464 -15.18 13.77 -16.89
CA LYS A 464 -14.64 15.10 -17.20
C LYS A 464 -15.19 16.18 -16.29
N GLY A 465 -16.48 16.12 -15.95
CA GLY A 465 -17.11 17.05 -15.02
C GLY A 465 -16.49 16.98 -13.63
N LEU A 466 -16.30 15.77 -13.09
CA LEU A 466 -15.69 15.59 -11.76
C LEU A 466 -14.21 16.01 -11.76
N MET A 467 -13.47 15.72 -12.83
CA MET A 467 -12.09 16.19 -13.01
C MET A 467 -12.02 17.73 -12.97
N CYS A 468 -12.91 18.42 -13.68
CA CYS A 468 -12.99 19.89 -13.65
C CYS A 468 -13.33 20.43 -12.25
N LEU A 469 -14.24 19.78 -11.51
CA LEU A 469 -14.57 20.16 -10.13
C LEU A 469 -13.34 20.05 -9.20
N LEU A 470 -12.56 18.97 -9.31
CA LEU A 470 -11.34 18.78 -8.53
C LEU A 470 -10.27 19.80 -8.89
N GLU A 471 -10.14 20.16 -10.17
CA GLU A 471 -9.25 21.23 -10.62
C GLU A 471 -9.69 22.61 -10.09
N ASP A 472 -10.99 22.87 -10.02
CA ASP A 472 -11.53 24.10 -9.44
C ASP A 472 -11.24 24.18 -7.93
N VAL A 473 -11.26 23.06 -7.21
CA VAL A 473 -10.77 23.01 -5.81
C VAL A 473 -9.28 23.33 -5.74
N ARG A 474 -8.46 22.66 -6.55
CA ARG A 474 -6.99 22.85 -6.54
C ARG A 474 -6.59 24.29 -6.88
N THR A 475 -7.31 24.92 -7.80
CA THR A 475 -7.06 26.31 -8.23
C THR A 475 -7.75 27.36 -7.37
N GLY A 476 -8.48 26.94 -6.34
CA GLY A 476 -9.12 27.83 -5.36
C GLY A 476 -10.40 28.53 -5.85
N LYS A 477 -11.00 28.07 -6.96
CA LYS A 477 -12.31 28.55 -7.41
C LYS A 477 -13.48 27.99 -6.60
N THR A 478 -13.27 26.81 -6.02
CA THR A 478 -14.17 26.13 -5.08
C THR A 478 -13.36 25.66 -3.88
N THR A 479 -13.97 25.44 -2.72
CA THR A 479 -13.28 24.89 -1.54
C THR A 479 -13.56 23.39 -1.37
N ALA A 480 -12.66 22.68 -0.68
CA ALA A 480 -12.87 21.28 -0.32
C ALA A 480 -14.14 21.10 0.52
N GLU A 481 -14.43 22.02 1.44
CA GLU A 481 -15.62 21.99 2.29
C GLU A 481 -16.92 22.11 1.49
N GLN A 482 -16.92 22.88 0.39
CA GLN A 482 -18.07 22.97 -0.50
C GLN A 482 -18.33 21.64 -1.20
N VAL A 483 -17.28 21.00 -1.73
CA VAL A 483 -17.39 19.66 -2.33
C VAL A 483 -17.86 18.63 -1.30
N TYR A 484 -17.31 18.64 -0.09
CA TYR A 484 -17.76 17.75 0.97
C TYR A 484 -19.23 17.97 1.33
N LYS A 485 -19.66 19.22 1.47
CA LYS A 485 -21.06 19.54 1.77
C LYS A 485 -22.01 19.05 0.67
N GLU A 486 -21.59 19.12 -0.58
CA GLU A 486 -22.43 18.74 -1.72
C GLU A 486 -22.46 17.23 -1.97
N TYR A 487 -21.32 16.55 -1.84
CA TYR A 487 -21.13 15.17 -2.31
C TYR A 487 -20.73 14.15 -1.25
N LYS A 488 -20.28 14.54 -0.04
CA LYS A 488 -20.00 13.60 1.07
C LYS A 488 -21.30 13.21 1.78
N LYS A 489 -22.29 12.71 1.02
CA LYS A 489 -23.61 12.33 1.52
C LYS A 489 -23.69 10.81 1.70
N GLU A 490 -23.62 10.33 2.93
CA GLU A 490 -23.55 8.89 3.25
C GLU A 490 -24.85 8.13 2.94
N ASP A 491 -25.98 8.81 2.79
CA ASP A 491 -27.27 8.20 2.40
C ASP A 491 -27.25 7.58 0.99
N ILE A 492 -26.26 7.91 0.15
CA ILE A 492 -26.05 7.27 -1.14
C ILE A 492 -25.91 5.75 -1.02
N TRP A 493 -25.31 5.26 0.06
CA TRP A 493 -25.09 3.84 0.28
C TRP A 493 -26.40 3.09 0.53
N GLU A 494 -27.40 3.77 1.11
CA GLU A 494 -28.75 3.23 1.30
C GLU A 494 -29.49 3.06 -0.03
N LYS A 495 -29.01 3.67 -1.12
CA LYS A 495 -29.58 3.50 -2.46
C LYS A 495 -29.12 2.23 -3.16
N PHE A 496 -28.12 1.53 -2.63
CA PHE A 496 -27.75 0.20 -3.09
C PHE A 496 -28.44 -0.89 -2.25
N ASN A 497 -28.38 -2.14 -2.71
CA ASN A 497 -28.93 -3.32 -2.03
C ASN A 497 -27.83 -4.12 -1.30
N VAL A 498 -27.00 -3.49 -0.46
CA VAL A 498 -25.74 -4.05 0.10
C VAL A 498 -25.56 -3.93 1.62
#